data_AF-A0AAU6SY22-F1
#
_entry.id   AF-A0AAU6SY22-F1
#
_cell.length_a   1.000
_cell.length_b   1.000
_cell.length_c   1.000
_cell.angle_alpha   90.00
_cell.angle_beta   90.00
_cell.angle_gamma   90.00
#
_symmetry.space_group_name_H-M   'P 1'
#
loop_
_entity.id
_entity.type
_entity.pdbx_description
1 polymer ?
#
loop_
_entity_poly.entity_id
_entity_poly.type
_entity_poly.pdbx_seq_one_letter_code
_entity_poly.pdbx_strand_id
1 'polypeptide(L)'
;MMKLNVEHLDCNCLCFDWFLDNPINNCFIDSDYVFSMAGWAFSIDRENFPNKVLIDDGFKINEYSFDVKRYDVIHAKSNDLTLNPCCGFSVNVKLTTDKYRLGFMLGRDVFWVASIKVIFDSTIRGMGDWLFLGEDTNDSVAQYIGSNRQDEIWISGWNNYFKEVDFYLSGKAKFSFVISPSKEELFSDFYPFKRYEKTHVEHLIDMHGKYIVWPKVELYNNRYLSYDIAETHWNDFGAYIAFIQYLESVDLKVDIFDDVKFTVKEVYGDLGHKVSPVVKSVRLFLDDDESGLIRTDNGVVNHGNMKTILNDNSLLASTLVIYGGSSANYFLKFASRVFRTVIFYHSTGSIDKDIFTKYNPDYVLFQSNQRFLVRPPAPFRD
;
A
#
# COMPACT_ATOMS: atom_id res chain seq x y z
N MET A 1 -10.67 1.68 12.72
CA MET A 1 -10.71 2.89 13.57
C MET A 1 -9.42 3.66 13.30
N MET A 2 -9.47 4.98 13.20
CA MET A 2 -8.28 5.81 12.97
C MET A 2 -8.03 6.66 14.21
N LYS A 3 -6.77 6.82 14.59
CA LYS A 3 -6.34 7.61 15.73
C LYS A 3 -5.45 8.74 15.26
N LEU A 4 -5.49 9.87 15.96
CA LEU A 4 -4.58 10.99 15.73
C LEU A 4 -3.49 11.00 16.80
N ASN A 5 -2.24 11.13 16.37
CA ASN A 5 -1.11 11.39 17.24
C ASN A 5 -0.56 12.78 16.92
N VAL A 6 -0.34 13.58 17.96
CA VAL A 6 0.09 14.97 17.92
C VAL A 6 1.46 15.06 18.56
N GLU A 7 2.40 15.56 17.77
CA GLU A 7 3.74 15.91 18.19
C GLU A 7 3.87 17.43 18.16
N HIS A 8 4.18 18.02 19.32
CA HIS A 8 4.50 19.44 19.39
C HIS A 8 5.92 19.64 18.87
N LEU A 9 6.09 20.58 17.94
CA LEU A 9 7.38 20.88 17.34
C LEU A 9 8.07 21.96 18.17
N ASP A 10 9.33 21.73 18.54
CA ASP A 10 10.13 22.71 19.27
C ASP A 10 10.42 23.93 18.38
N CYS A 11 9.74 25.03 18.67
CA CYS A 11 10.00 26.35 18.07
C CYS A 11 10.66 27.25 19.10
N ASN A 12 12.00 27.28 19.12
CA ASN A 12 12.80 28.00 20.12
C ASN A 12 12.67 29.54 20.09
N CYS A 13 11.77 30.12 19.29
CA CYS A 13 11.67 31.57 19.06
C CYS A 13 10.23 32.09 18.89
N LEU A 14 9.22 31.44 19.47
CA LEU A 14 7.85 31.96 19.39
C LEU A 14 7.69 33.22 20.26
N CYS A 15 7.23 34.32 19.67
CA CYS A 15 6.87 35.56 20.39
C CYS A 15 5.38 35.61 20.80
N PHE A 16 4.70 34.47 20.71
CA PHE A 16 3.30 34.28 21.09
C PHE A 16 3.12 32.90 21.73
N ASP A 17 2.13 32.80 22.61
CA ASP A 17 1.68 31.54 23.18
C ASP A 17 0.70 30.84 22.23
N TRP A 18 0.60 29.53 22.31
CA TRP A 18 -0.42 28.79 21.57
C TRP A 18 -0.78 27.49 22.27
N PHE A 19 -1.90 26.91 21.86
CA PHE A 19 -2.31 25.58 22.28
C PHE A 19 -3.24 24.94 21.24
N LEU A 20 -3.18 23.61 21.15
CA LEU A 20 -4.08 22.81 20.34
C LEU A 20 -5.09 22.11 21.26
N ASP A 21 -6.35 22.52 21.18
CA ASP A 21 -7.43 21.88 21.94
C ASP A 21 -7.82 20.52 21.32
N ASN A 22 -7.76 20.41 19.98
CA ASN A 22 -8.08 19.21 19.21
C ASN A 22 -7.26 19.19 17.89
N PRO A 23 -6.76 18.04 17.40
CA PRO A 23 -6.78 16.72 18.02
C PRO A 23 -6.00 16.65 19.34
N ILE A 24 -6.52 15.85 20.27
CA ILE A 24 -5.72 15.30 21.37
C ILE A 24 -5.11 13.96 20.95
N ASN A 25 -4.05 13.53 21.63
CA ASN A 25 -3.44 12.23 21.38
C ASN A 25 -4.46 11.08 21.53
N ASN A 26 -4.43 10.17 20.56
CA ASN A 26 -5.35 9.05 20.41
C ASN A 26 -6.83 9.43 20.21
N CYS A 27 -7.13 10.66 19.78
CA CYS A 27 -8.48 11.03 19.36
C CYS A 27 -8.90 10.19 18.15
N PHE A 28 -10.14 9.69 18.17
CA PHE A 28 -10.68 8.87 17.09
C PHE A 28 -11.29 9.73 16.00
N ILE A 29 -11.08 9.32 14.75
CA ILE A 29 -11.71 9.92 13.58
C ILE A 29 -12.94 9.08 13.25
N ASP A 30 -14.08 9.75 13.15
CA ASP A 30 -15.36 9.12 12.80
C ASP A 30 -15.38 8.66 11.34
N SER A 31 -16.42 7.91 10.96
CA SER A 31 -16.55 7.25 9.65
C SER A 31 -16.50 8.17 8.44
N ASP A 32 -16.68 9.48 8.63
CA ASP A 32 -16.71 10.47 7.54
C ASP A 32 -15.32 10.97 7.13
N TYR A 33 -14.24 10.43 7.72
CA TYR A 33 -12.86 10.80 7.38
C TYR A 33 -12.58 12.30 7.57
N VAL A 34 -13.24 12.92 8.56
CA VAL A 34 -13.06 14.32 8.93
C VAL A 34 -12.68 14.38 10.40
N PHE A 35 -11.66 15.18 10.72
CA PHE A 35 -11.30 15.48 12.10
C PHE A 35 -11.28 16.99 12.34
N SER A 36 -11.54 17.40 13.58
CA SER A 36 -11.50 18.80 13.96
C SER A 36 -10.09 19.18 14.40
N MET A 37 -9.56 20.26 13.82
CA MET A 37 -8.36 20.94 14.29
C MET A 37 -8.77 22.28 14.90
N ALA A 38 -8.66 22.39 16.22
CA ALA A 38 -9.11 23.56 16.98
C ALA A 38 -8.10 23.92 18.06
N GLY A 39 -7.90 25.20 18.27
CA GLY A 39 -6.89 25.70 19.20
C GLY A 39 -6.92 27.22 19.29
N TRP A 40 -5.83 27.78 19.82
CA TRP A 40 -5.64 29.22 19.92
C TRP A 40 -4.16 29.60 19.83
N ALA A 41 -3.92 30.85 19.44
CA ALA A 41 -2.62 31.52 19.57
C ALA A 41 -2.85 32.90 20.17
N PHE A 42 -1.95 33.40 21.01
CA PHE A 42 -2.17 34.63 21.76
C PHE A 42 -0.87 35.38 22.03
N SER A 43 -0.89 36.70 21.87
CA SER A 43 0.15 37.60 22.36
C SER A 43 -0.49 38.87 22.91
N ILE A 44 0.10 39.41 23.99
CA ILE A 44 -0.30 40.71 24.55
C ILE A 44 0.11 41.83 23.59
N ASP A 45 1.26 41.66 22.93
CA ASP A 45 1.71 42.57 21.88
C ASP A 45 1.04 42.21 20.56
N ARG A 46 0.19 43.12 20.05
CA ARG A 46 -0.52 42.92 18.78
C ARG A 46 0.43 42.74 17.61
N GLU A 47 1.64 43.29 17.64
CA GLU A 47 2.61 43.10 16.55
C GLU A 47 3.13 41.67 16.48
N ASN A 48 3.05 40.92 17.59
CA ASN A 48 3.45 39.52 17.70
C ASN A 48 2.28 38.53 17.56
N PHE A 49 1.06 39.01 17.32
CA PHE A 49 -0.10 38.14 17.14
C PHE A 49 -0.12 37.55 15.71
N PRO A 50 -0.17 36.21 15.57
CA PRO A 50 -0.24 35.61 14.24
C PRO A 50 -1.47 36.05 13.46
N ASN A 51 -1.29 36.40 12.18
CA ASN A 51 -2.38 36.86 11.33
C ASN A 51 -3.18 35.71 10.71
N LYS A 52 -2.60 34.51 10.58
CA LYS A 52 -3.24 33.33 9.98
C LYS A 52 -2.88 32.02 10.69
N VAL A 53 -3.80 31.08 10.64
CA VAL A 53 -3.58 29.66 10.94
C VAL A 53 -3.32 28.94 9.62
N LEU A 54 -2.28 28.11 9.59
CA LEU A 54 -1.88 27.32 8.43
C LEU A 54 -2.04 25.84 8.74
N ILE A 55 -2.72 25.13 7.85
CA ILE A 55 -2.79 23.66 7.89
C ILE A 55 -2.20 23.13 6.59
N ASP A 56 -1.08 22.43 6.71
CA ASP A 56 -0.42 21.74 5.62
C ASP A 56 -0.82 20.27 5.62
N ASP A 57 -1.36 19.79 4.50
CA ASP A 57 -1.72 18.40 4.26
C ASP A 57 -0.68 17.65 3.40
N GLY A 58 0.52 18.21 3.24
CA GLY A 58 1.59 17.67 2.41
C GLY A 58 1.42 17.90 0.91
N PHE A 59 0.23 18.32 0.46
CA PHE A 59 -0.03 18.69 -0.93
C PHE A 59 -0.21 20.20 -1.08
N LYS A 60 -0.87 20.83 -0.11
CA LYS A 60 -1.13 22.27 -0.08
C LYS A 60 -1.19 22.80 1.34
N ILE A 61 -0.89 24.09 1.45
CA ILE A 61 -1.09 24.86 2.67
C ILE A 61 -2.43 25.59 2.55
N ASN A 62 -3.32 25.36 3.51
CA ASN A 62 -4.60 26.04 3.59
C ASN A 62 -4.54 27.09 4.70
N GLU A 63 -5.04 28.29 4.43
CA GLU A 63 -5.05 29.41 5.37
C GLU A 63 -6.41 29.60 6.01
N TYR A 64 -6.43 29.82 7.33
CA TYR A 64 -7.62 30.08 8.12
C TYR A 64 -7.41 31.31 9.02
N SER A 65 -8.51 31.89 9.48
CA SER A 65 -8.51 33.06 10.35
C SER A 65 -8.74 32.67 11.81
N PHE A 66 -8.31 33.52 12.74
CA PHE A 66 -8.72 33.42 14.15
C PHE A 66 -10.08 34.10 14.35
N ASP A 67 -11.16 33.35 14.22
CA ASP A 67 -12.55 33.84 14.34
C ASP A 67 -13.29 33.31 15.57
N VAL A 68 -12.69 32.37 16.31
CA VAL A 68 -13.27 31.82 17.52
C VAL A 68 -12.91 32.69 18.72
N LYS A 69 -13.93 33.15 19.45
CA LYS A 69 -13.76 33.96 20.67
C LYS A 69 -13.30 33.09 21.86
N ARG A 70 -12.20 33.47 22.50
CA ARG A 70 -11.58 32.77 23.64
C ARG A 70 -11.32 33.71 24.81
N TYR A 71 -12.40 34.07 25.49
CA TYR A 71 -12.34 34.89 26.71
C TYR A 71 -11.60 34.19 27.85
N ASP A 72 -11.67 32.86 27.88
CA ASP A 72 -10.90 32.01 28.80
C ASP A 72 -9.39 32.23 28.65
N VAL A 73 -8.89 32.31 27.41
CA VAL A 73 -7.47 32.57 27.13
C VAL A 73 -7.07 33.97 27.55
N ILE A 74 -7.90 34.98 27.23
CA ILE A 74 -7.63 36.36 27.67
C ILE A 74 -7.53 36.42 29.19
N HIS A 75 -8.53 35.92 29.92
CA HIS A 75 -8.54 35.96 31.38
C HIS A 75 -7.36 35.21 32.00
N ALA A 76 -6.89 34.13 31.37
CA ALA A 76 -5.75 33.36 31.86
C ALA A 76 -4.39 34.03 31.57
N LYS A 77 -4.30 34.84 30.50
CA LYS A 77 -3.04 35.41 30.01
C LYS A 77 -2.89 36.91 30.21
N SER A 78 -3.97 37.63 30.52
CA SER A 78 -3.98 39.09 30.73
C SER A 78 -5.15 39.53 31.61
N ASN A 79 -4.97 40.63 32.35
CA ASN A 79 -6.05 41.30 33.07
C ASN A 79 -6.74 42.39 32.22
N ASP A 80 -6.27 42.61 31.00
CA ASP A 80 -6.83 43.61 30.07
C ASP A 80 -8.00 43.03 29.27
N LEU A 81 -9.22 43.38 29.70
CA LEU A 81 -10.47 42.97 29.08
C LEU A 81 -10.76 43.69 27.75
N THR A 82 -9.91 44.63 27.33
CA THR A 82 -10.04 45.33 26.04
C THR A 82 -9.35 44.60 24.88
N LEU A 83 -8.58 43.54 25.19
CA LEU A 83 -7.94 42.70 24.19
C LEU A 83 -8.98 41.96 23.33
N ASN A 84 -8.63 41.71 22.06
CA ASN A 84 -9.52 41.06 21.11
C ASN A 84 -9.68 39.57 21.48
N PRO A 85 -10.90 39.08 21.77
CA PRO A 85 -11.12 37.67 22.11
C PRO A 85 -10.98 36.74 20.92
N CYS A 86 -10.96 37.22 19.68
CA CYS A 86 -10.80 36.38 18.48
C CYS A 86 -9.34 35.92 18.33
N CYS A 87 -8.93 34.97 19.18
CA CYS A 87 -7.60 34.36 19.19
C CYS A 87 -7.66 32.83 19.06
N GLY A 88 -8.85 32.26 18.90
CA GLY A 88 -9.06 30.84 18.62
C GLY A 88 -9.37 30.53 17.16
N PHE A 89 -9.24 29.27 16.79
CA PHE A 89 -9.64 28.73 15.49
C PHE A 89 -10.31 27.36 15.66
N SER A 90 -11.16 26.97 14.71
CA SER A 90 -11.76 25.64 14.64
C SER A 90 -12.05 25.27 13.19
N VAL A 91 -11.42 24.21 12.70
CA VAL A 91 -11.47 23.79 11.30
C VAL A 91 -11.77 22.31 11.22
N ASN A 92 -12.75 21.94 10.39
CA ASN A 92 -12.97 20.55 10.00
C ASN A 92 -12.03 20.19 8.85
N VAL A 93 -11.06 19.32 9.13
CA VAL A 93 -10.04 18.87 8.19
C VAL A 93 -10.46 17.52 7.63
N LYS A 94 -10.66 17.47 6.31
CA LYS A 94 -10.88 16.20 5.61
C LYS A 94 -9.55 15.45 5.51
N LEU A 95 -9.58 14.16 5.80
CA LEU A 95 -8.42 13.29 5.63
C LEU A 95 -8.07 13.14 4.13
N THR A 96 -6.98 13.78 3.73
CA THR A 96 -6.37 13.66 2.40
C THR A 96 -5.03 12.92 2.45
N THR A 97 -4.38 12.93 3.61
CA THR A 97 -3.07 12.35 3.90
C THR A 97 -3.02 11.69 5.29
N ASP A 98 -1.92 11.00 5.59
CA ASP A 98 -1.59 10.44 6.90
C ASP A 98 -0.81 11.40 7.81
N LYS A 99 -0.37 12.55 7.30
CA LYS A 99 0.41 13.55 8.06
C LYS A 99 -0.02 14.97 7.77
N TYR A 100 -0.26 15.76 8.81
CA TYR A 100 -0.57 17.18 8.72
C TYR A 100 0.41 17.99 9.55
N ARG A 101 0.58 19.26 9.22
CA ARG A 101 1.27 20.22 10.08
C ARG A 101 0.37 21.40 10.39
N LEU A 102 0.37 21.83 11.64
CA LEU A 102 -0.23 23.07 12.08
C LEU A 102 0.87 24.12 12.19
N GLY A 103 0.63 25.27 11.59
CA GLY A 103 1.51 26.42 11.71
C GLY A 103 0.74 27.72 11.88
N PHE A 104 1.48 28.76 12.23
CA PHE A 104 0.96 30.11 12.36
C PHE A 104 1.82 31.06 11.53
N MET A 105 1.17 31.99 10.83
CA MET A 105 1.85 33.03 10.08
C MET A 105 1.94 34.29 10.93
N LEU A 106 3.12 34.89 11.01
CA LEU A 106 3.34 36.18 11.64
C LEU A 106 4.11 37.08 10.65
N GLY A 107 3.43 38.11 10.15
CA GLY A 107 3.98 38.92 9.05
C GLY A 107 4.18 38.07 7.80
N ARG A 108 5.43 37.76 7.45
CA ARG A 108 5.81 36.88 6.33
C ARG A 108 6.39 35.54 6.78
N ASP A 109 6.63 35.38 8.08
CA ASP A 109 7.29 34.20 8.63
C ASP A 109 6.25 33.14 9.00
N VAL A 110 6.60 31.88 8.79
CA VAL A 110 5.78 30.72 9.10
C VAL A 110 6.41 29.90 10.22
N PHE A 111 5.64 29.68 11.27
CA PHE A 111 6.05 28.90 12.43
C PHE A 111 5.24 27.59 12.47
N TRP A 112 5.87 26.46 12.18
CA TRP A 112 5.25 25.14 12.29
C TRP A 112 5.34 24.65 13.73
N VAL A 113 4.20 24.53 14.40
CA VAL A 113 4.15 24.32 15.85
C VAL A 113 3.69 22.92 16.26
N ALA A 114 3.01 22.19 15.37
CA ALA A 114 2.66 20.80 15.59
C ALA A 114 2.68 19.98 14.31
N SER A 115 2.99 18.70 14.47
CA SER A 115 2.80 17.64 13.49
C SER A 115 1.69 16.72 13.97
N ILE A 116 0.76 16.37 13.08
CA ILE A 116 -0.37 15.48 13.37
C ILE A 116 -0.26 14.27 12.45
N LYS A 117 -0.04 13.09 13.01
CA LYS A 117 0.00 11.82 12.29
C LYS A 117 -1.31 11.06 12.50
N VAL A 118 -1.88 10.56 11.41
CA VAL A 118 -3.01 9.63 11.41
C VAL A 118 -2.45 8.22 11.54
N ILE A 119 -2.89 7.50 12.55
CA ILE A 119 -2.60 6.09 12.78
C ILE A 119 -3.84 5.30 12.39
N PHE A 120 -3.68 4.41 11.43
CA PHE A 120 -4.74 3.51 11.01
C PHE A 120 -4.74 2.27 11.90
N ASP A 121 -5.89 1.67 12.15
CA ASP A 121 -5.88 0.25 12.49
C ASP A 121 -5.30 -0.54 11.31
N SER A 122 -4.92 -1.81 11.53
CA SER A 122 -4.52 -2.72 10.45
C SER A 122 -5.56 -2.84 9.31
N THR A 123 -6.81 -2.39 9.54
CA THR A 123 -7.90 -2.40 8.57
C THR A 123 -8.59 -1.03 8.47
N ILE A 124 -8.73 -0.51 7.25
CA ILE A 124 -9.51 0.69 6.89
C ILE A 124 -10.87 0.25 6.33
N ARG A 125 -11.95 0.96 6.68
CA ARG A 125 -13.32 0.70 6.19
C ARG A 125 -13.74 1.71 5.12
N GLY A 126 -13.62 1.36 3.85
CA GLY A 126 -14.17 2.15 2.75
C GLY A 126 -15.70 2.09 2.63
N MET A 127 -16.21 2.70 1.55
CA MET A 127 -17.64 2.74 1.26
C MET A 127 -18.22 1.33 1.08
N GLY A 128 -19.43 1.07 1.60
CA GLY A 128 -20.12 -0.21 1.41
C GLY A 128 -19.44 -1.40 2.06
N ASP A 129 -18.87 -1.22 3.26
CA ASP A 129 -18.15 -2.22 4.06
C ASP A 129 -16.86 -2.79 3.43
N TRP A 130 -16.35 -2.16 2.38
CA TRP A 130 -15.07 -2.53 1.79
C TRP A 130 -13.93 -2.38 2.79
N LEU A 131 -13.19 -3.46 3.05
CA LEU A 131 -12.06 -3.44 3.95
C LEU A 131 -10.77 -3.27 3.16
N PHE A 132 -9.89 -2.38 3.59
CA PHE A 132 -8.58 -2.15 2.98
C PHE A 132 -7.49 -2.31 4.02
N LEU A 133 -6.27 -2.60 3.57
CA LEU A 133 -5.13 -2.67 4.47
C LEU A 133 -4.80 -1.26 4.98
N GLY A 134 -4.74 -1.10 6.30
CA GLY A 134 -4.36 0.16 6.95
C GLY A 134 -2.91 0.17 7.36
N GLU A 135 -2.66 0.05 8.66
CA GLU A 135 -1.30 0.01 9.20
C GLU A 135 -0.56 -1.27 8.78
N ASP A 136 0.46 -1.09 7.95
CA ASP A 136 1.40 -2.12 7.54
C ASP A 136 2.84 -1.60 7.56
N THR A 137 3.81 -2.51 7.59
CA THR A 137 5.23 -2.16 7.74
C THR A 137 5.84 -1.47 6.51
N ASN A 138 5.08 -1.29 5.42
CA ASN A 138 5.54 -0.64 4.20
C ASN A 138 4.78 0.66 3.90
N ASP A 139 3.95 1.18 4.83
CA ASP A 139 3.20 2.42 4.65
C ASP A 139 2.38 2.47 3.34
N SER A 140 1.59 1.43 3.07
CA SER A 140 0.80 1.29 1.81
C SER A 140 -0.09 2.50 1.55
N VAL A 141 -0.71 3.06 2.60
CA VAL A 141 -1.52 4.29 2.51
C VAL A 141 -0.67 5.45 2.01
N ALA A 142 0.52 5.67 2.58
CA ALA A 142 1.43 6.75 2.21
C ALA A 142 1.93 6.62 0.77
N GLN A 143 2.16 5.38 0.31
CA GLN A 143 2.49 5.11 -1.09
C GLN A 143 1.35 5.49 -2.04
N TYR A 144 0.11 5.19 -1.65
CA TYR A 144 -1.08 5.47 -2.48
C TYR A 144 -1.38 6.97 -2.59
N ILE A 145 -1.25 7.71 -1.49
CA ILE A 145 -1.51 9.16 -1.45
C ILE A 145 -0.28 9.99 -1.87
N GLY A 146 0.91 9.41 -1.93
CA GLY A 146 2.12 10.10 -2.39
C GLY A 146 2.87 10.89 -1.31
N SER A 147 2.60 10.61 -0.04
CA SER A 147 3.39 11.11 1.10
C SER A 147 4.66 10.29 1.35
N ASN A 148 4.71 9.05 0.83
CA ASN A 148 5.94 8.26 0.67
C ASN A 148 6.43 8.38 -0.77
N ARG A 149 7.58 9.04 -0.96
CA ARG A 149 8.17 9.35 -2.27
C ARG A 149 9.51 8.65 -2.45
N GLN A 150 9.84 8.39 -3.70
CA GLN A 150 11.11 7.77 -4.08
C GLN A 150 12.26 8.75 -3.87
N ASP A 151 13.36 8.26 -3.30
CA ASP A 151 14.63 8.97 -3.18
C ASP A 151 15.72 8.33 -4.07
N GLU A 152 16.92 8.90 -4.03
CA GLU A 152 18.05 8.39 -4.83
C GLU A 152 18.46 6.96 -4.41
N ILE A 153 18.26 6.60 -3.14
CA ILE A 153 18.55 5.25 -2.63
C ILE A 153 17.56 4.25 -3.25
N TRP A 154 16.28 4.62 -3.32
CA TRP A 154 15.24 3.82 -3.96
C TRP A 154 15.55 3.59 -5.44
N ILE A 155 15.88 4.66 -6.16
CA ILE A 155 16.19 4.60 -7.60
C ILE A 155 17.42 3.74 -7.86
N SER A 156 18.52 3.99 -7.13
CA SER A 156 19.77 3.22 -7.30
C SER A 156 19.59 1.75 -6.94
N GLY A 157 18.81 1.45 -5.89
CA GLY A 157 18.50 0.09 -5.49
C GLY A 157 17.79 -0.71 -6.58
N TRP A 158 16.70 -0.17 -7.15
CA TRP A 158 15.95 -0.88 -8.19
C TRP A 158 16.74 -1.03 -9.50
N ASN A 159 17.53 -0.02 -9.87
CA ASN A 159 18.46 -0.11 -10.99
C ASN A 159 19.46 -1.25 -10.80
N ASN A 160 20.05 -1.35 -9.60
CA ASN A 160 20.97 -2.44 -9.28
C ASN A 160 20.26 -3.80 -9.31
N TYR A 161 19.06 -3.90 -8.74
CA TYR A 161 18.29 -5.14 -8.73
C TYR A 161 18.04 -5.70 -10.14
N PHE A 162 17.45 -4.91 -11.03
CA PHE A 162 17.15 -5.38 -12.38
C PHE A 162 18.42 -5.63 -13.20
N LYS A 163 19.48 -4.84 -13.00
CA LYS A 163 20.78 -5.08 -13.66
C LYS A 163 21.36 -6.45 -13.27
N GLU A 164 21.40 -6.77 -11.98
CA GLU A 164 21.98 -8.03 -11.49
C GLU A 164 21.13 -9.25 -11.89
N VAL A 165 19.80 -9.12 -11.82
CA VAL A 165 18.87 -10.18 -12.25
C VAL A 165 18.99 -10.43 -13.76
N ASP A 166 18.97 -9.38 -14.58
CA ASP A 166 19.10 -9.49 -16.03
C ASP A 166 20.45 -10.11 -16.42
N PHE A 167 21.54 -9.64 -15.82
CA PHE A 167 22.87 -10.20 -16.05
C PHE A 167 22.92 -11.70 -15.69
N TYR A 168 22.32 -12.10 -14.56
CA TYR A 168 22.34 -13.48 -14.12
C TYR A 168 21.48 -14.41 -15.00
N LEU A 169 20.31 -13.96 -15.44
CA LEU A 169 19.34 -14.76 -16.20
C LEU A 169 19.55 -14.72 -17.72
N SER A 170 20.33 -13.74 -18.22
CA SER A 170 20.61 -13.59 -19.65
C SER A 170 21.15 -14.88 -20.26
N GLY A 171 20.44 -15.38 -21.28
CA GLY A 171 20.74 -16.63 -21.98
C GLY A 171 20.43 -17.92 -21.20
N LYS A 172 19.92 -17.83 -19.97
CA LYS A 172 19.58 -19.00 -19.12
C LYS A 172 18.09 -19.24 -18.99
N ALA A 173 17.31 -18.18 -18.77
CA ALA A 173 15.86 -18.27 -18.61
C ALA A 173 15.16 -17.00 -19.07
N LYS A 174 13.93 -17.12 -19.57
CA LYS A 174 13.04 -15.97 -19.76
C LYS A 174 12.41 -15.58 -18.43
N PHE A 175 12.23 -14.30 -18.18
CA PHE A 175 11.65 -13.86 -16.91
C PHE A 175 10.78 -12.62 -17.02
N SER A 176 9.92 -12.45 -16.02
CA SER A 176 9.17 -11.22 -15.79
C SER A 176 8.89 -11.05 -14.30
N PHE A 177 8.72 -9.79 -13.91
CA PHE A 177 8.41 -9.35 -12.56
C PHE A 177 6.95 -8.90 -12.49
N VAL A 178 6.11 -9.78 -11.94
CA VAL A 178 4.67 -9.56 -11.82
C VAL A 178 4.35 -8.83 -10.53
N ILE A 179 3.74 -7.66 -10.66
CA ILE A 179 3.31 -6.83 -9.53
C ILE A 179 1.82 -7.03 -9.32
N SER A 180 1.42 -7.53 -8.15
CA SER A 180 0.01 -7.55 -7.75
C SER A 180 -0.42 -6.12 -7.38
N PRO A 181 -1.37 -5.51 -8.12
CA PRO A 181 -1.89 -4.21 -7.73
C PRO A 181 -2.48 -4.26 -6.33
N SER A 182 -2.31 -3.19 -5.54
CA SER A 182 -3.02 -3.10 -4.26
C SER A 182 -4.53 -2.95 -4.49
N LYS A 183 -5.35 -3.37 -3.53
CA LYS A 183 -6.82 -3.34 -3.71
C LYS A 183 -7.36 -1.92 -3.92
N GLU A 184 -6.78 -0.94 -3.25
CA GLU A 184 -7.08 0.49 -3.40
C GLU A 184 -6.79 1.06 -4.79
N GLU A 185 -5.95 0.40 -5.61
CA GLU A 185 -5.77 0.76 -7.02
C GLU A 185 -6.96 0.38 -7.88
N LEU A 186 -7.63 -0.73 -7.54
CA LEU A 186 -8.75 -1.27 -8.31
C LEU A 186 -10.11 -0.76 -7.82
N PHE A 187 -10.20 -0.45 -6.53
CA PHE A 187 -11.41 0.00 -5.83
C PHE A 187 -11.23 1.41 -5.26
N SER A 188 -10.60 2.30 -6.03
CA SER A 188 -10.37 3.69 -5.64
C SER A 188 -11.66 4.48 -5.39
N ASP A 189 -12.79 4.03 -5.95
CA ASP A 189 -14.13 4.56 -5.73
C ASP A 189 -14.75 4.14 -4.38
N PHE A 190 -14.24 3.07 -3.76
CA PHE A 190 -14.63 2.65 -2.42
C PHE A 190 -13.60 3.05 -1.35
N TYR A 191 -12.36 3.33 -1.77
CA TYR A 191 -11.28 3.72 -0.88
C TYR A 191 -11.43 5.18 -0.44
N PRO A 192 -11.26 5.51 0.85
CA PRO A 192 -11.53 6.86 1.36
C PRO A 192 -10.46 7.90 1.00
N PHE A 193 -9.28 7.45 0.59
CA PHE A 193 -8.18 8.35 0.27
C PHE A 193 -8.10 8.62 -1.22
N LYS A 194 -7.64 9.84 -1.55
CA LYS A 194 -7.41 10.22 -2.93
C LYS A 194 -6.07 9.67 -3.38
N ARG A 195 -6.07 8.97 -4.51
CA ARG A 195 -4.86 8.49 -5.15
C ARG A 195 -3.97 9.64 -5.60
N TYR A 196 -2.66 9.49 -5.41
CA TYR A 196 -1.67 10.35 -6.03
C TYR A 196 -1.59 10.12 -7.53
N GLU A 197 -1.04 11.10 -8.25
CA GLU A 197 -0.89 11.01 -9.70
C GLU A 197 0.03 9.85 -10.09
N LYS A 198 1.14 9.65 -9.35
CA LYS A 198 2.16 8.67 -9.71
C LYS A 198 2.79 7.99 -8.49
N THR A 199 2.53 6.70 -8.33
CA THR A 199 3.02 5.90 -7.20
C THR A 199 4.31 5.15 -7.56
N HIS A 200 4.88 4.41 -6.58
CA HIS A 200 6.09 3.61 -6.76
C HIS A 200 6.04 2.68 -7.97
N VAL A 201 4.89 2.04 -8.24
CA VAL A 201 4.77 1.10 -9.36
C VAL A 201 4.88 1.79 -10.71
N GLU A 202 4.27 2.97 -10.89
CA GLU A 202 4.40 3.73 -12.14
C GLU A 202 5.84 4.24 -12.35
N HIS A 203 6.51 4.70 -11.28
CA HIS A 203 7.93 5.04 -11.37
C HIS A 203 8.79 3.83 -11.76
N LEU A 204 8.48 2.64 -11.23
CA LEU A 204 9.22 1.44 -11.56
C LEU A 204 8.98 0.98 -13.00
N ILE A 205 7.74 1.09 -13.50
CA ILE A 205 7.38 0.79 -14.90
C ILE A 205 8.10 1.74 -15.86
N ASP A 206 8.19 3.02 -15.54
CA ASP A 206 8.91 3.97 -16.40
C ASP A 206 10.40 3.62 -16.55
N MET A 207 11.04 3.11 -15.48
CA MET A 207 12.45 2.74 -15.50
C MET A 207 12.70 1.33 -16.07
N HIS A 208 11.80 0.38 -15.80
CA HIS A 208 12.04 -1.05 -15.98
C HIS A 208 10.88 -1.81 -16.63
N GLY A 209 9.97 -1.11 -17.32
CA GLY A 209 8.72 -1.66 -17.86
C GLY A 209 8.88 -2.91 -18.72
N LYS A 210 10.00 -3.07 -19.43
CA LYS A 210 10.29 -4.28 -20.22
C LYS A 210 10.36 -5.57 -19.40
N TYR A 211 10.59 -5.49 -18.10
CA TYR A 211 10.62 -6.63 -17.19
C TYR A 211 9.34 -6.76 -16.37
N ILE A 212 8.44 -5.77 -16.40
CA ILE A 212 7.36 -5.65 -15.43
C ILE A 212 6.03 -6.01 -16.07
N VAL A 213 5.29 -6.88 -15.38
CA VAL A 213 3.89 -7.15 -15.66
C VAL A 213 3.07 -6.55 -14.52
N TRP A 214 2.28 -5.52 -14.83
CA TRP A 214 1.36 -4.90 -13.88
C TRP A 214 -0.07 -4.96 -14.43
N PRO A 215 -0.84 -6.03 -14.13
CA PRO A 215 -2.11 -6.36 -14.77
C PRO A 215 -3.28 -5.48 -14.27
N LYS A 216 -3.04 -4.20 -14.01
CA LYS A 216 -4.02 -3.29 -13.37
C LYS A 216 -5.27 -3.12 -14.21
N VAL A 217 -5.14 -2.94 -15.53
CA VAL A 217 -6.28 -2.64 -16.42
C VAL A 217 -7.24 -3.83 -16.50
N GLU A 218 -6.70 -5.01 -16.76
CA GLU A 218 -7.46 -6.25 -16.90
C GLU A 218 -8.09 -6.66 -15.58
N LEU A 219 -7.37 -6.47 -14.46
CA LEU A 219 -7.90 -6.69 -13.13
C LEU A 219 -8.99 -5.67 -12.77
N TYR A 220 -8.84 -4.40 -13.16
CA TYR A 220 -9.85 -3.36 -12.91
C TYR A 220 -11.15 -3.67 -13.64
N ASN A 221 -11.06 -4.05 -14.93
CA ASN A 221 -12.21 -4.43 -15.74
C ASN A 221 -12.96 -5.63 -15.15
N ASN A 222 -12.28 -6.45 -14.33
CA ASN A 222 -12.84 -7.63 -13.67
C ASN A 222 -12.79 -7.53 -12.14
N ARG A 223 -12.72 -6.32 -11.56
CA ARG A 223 -12.32 -6.12 -10.17
C ARG A 223 -13.14 -6.89 -9.15
N TYR A 224 -14.46 -6.94 -9.32
CA TYR A 224 -15.37 -7.67 -8.41
C TYR A 224 -15.21 -9.19 -8.48
N LEU A 225 -14.61 -9.72 -9.55
CA LEU A 225 -14.28 -11.13 -9.69
C LEU A 225 -12.86 -11.43 -9.24
N SER A 226 -11.93 -10.47 -9.32
CA SER A 226 -10.50 -10.68 -9.06
C SER A 226 -10.07 -10.42 -7.61
N TYR A 227 -10.84 -9.61 -6.87
CA TYR A 227 -10.63 -9.31 -5.45
C TYR A 227 -11.97 -9.34 -4.72
N ASP A 228 -11.91 -9.54 -3.39
CA ASP A 228 -13.09 -9.53 -2.55
C ASP A 228 -13.00 -8.48 -1.42
N ILE A 229 -14.15 -8.25 -0.78
CA ILE A 229 -14.36 -7.16 0.17
C ILE A 229 -13.44 -7.22 1.38
N ALA A 230 -13.02 -8.41 1.82
CA ALA A 230 -12.38 -8.66 3.11
C ALA A 230 -10.94 -9.20 3.01
N GLU A 231 -10.38 -9.27 1.81
CA GLU A 231 -9.05 -9.81 1.51
C GLU A 231 -8.04 -8.73 1.10
N THR A 232 -6.74 -8.96 1.31
CA THR A 232 -5.68 -8.09 0.78
C THR A 232 -5.07 -8.57 -0.53
N HIS A 233 -5.17 -9.85 -0.83
CA HIS A 233 -4.69 -10.49 -2.05
C HIS A 233 -5.74 -10.51 -3.19
N TRP A 234 -5.29 -10.74 -4.42
CA TRP A 234 -6.17 -11.27 -5.46
C TRP A 234 -6.66 -12.68 -5.08
N ASN A 235 -7.74 -13.13 -5.71
CA ASN A 235 -8.19 -14.52 -5.63
C ASN A 235 -7.68 -15.35 -6.84
N ASP A 236 -8.16 -16.59 -6.98
CA ASP A 236 -7.78 -17.48 -8.09
C ASP A 236 -8.09 -16.85 -9.46
N PHE A 237 -9.20 -16.12 -9.60
CA PHE A 237 -9.56 -15.45 -10.85
C PHE A 237 -8.66 -14.25 -11.17
N GLY A 238 -8.26 -13.48 -10.15
CA GLY A 238 -7.28 -12.41 -10.34
C GLY A 238 -5.89 -12.93 -10.69
N ALA A 239 -5.46 -14.01 -10.02
CA ALA A 239 -4.21 -14.67 -10.36
C ALA A 239 -4.23 -15.28 -11.76
N TYR A 240 -5.36 -15.81 -12.20
CA TYR A 240 -5.58 -16.28 -13.57
C TYR A 240 -5.28 -15.16 -14.59
N ILE A 241 -5.89 -13.98 -14.44
CA ILE A 241 -5.64 -12.82 -15.32
C ILE A 241 -4.16 -12.43 -15.31
N ALA A 242 -3.55 -12.34 -14.12
CA ALA A 242 -2.14 -11.97 -13.99
C ALA A 242 -1.20 -13.01 -14.60
N PHE A 243 -1.56 -14.29 -14.54
CA PHE A 243 -0.75 -15.37 -15.11
C PHE A 243 -0.80 -15.40 -16.63
N ILE A 244 -1.94 -15.08 -17.26
CA ILE A 244 -2.01 -14.88 -18.72
C ILE A 244 -0.97 -13.84 -19.16
N GLN A 245 -0.98 -12.67 -18.51
CA GLN A 245 -0.07 -11.59 -18.88
C GLN A 245 1.41 -11.94 -18.66
N TYR A 246 1.69 -12.75 -17.63
CA TYR A 246 3.03 -13.31 -17.46
C TYR A 246 3.43 -14.22 -18.63
N LEU A 247 2.55 -15.11 -19.07
CA LEU A 247 2.85 -16.00 -20.19
C LEU A 247 3.11 -15.20 -21.46
N GLU A 248 2.28 -14.21 -21.75
CA GLU A 248 2.47 -13.30 -22.88
C GLU A 248 3.80 -12.55 -22.80
N SER A 249 4.20 -12.07 -21.61
CA SER A 249 5.45 -11.32 -21.44
C SER A 249 6.71 -12.16 -21.63
N VAL A 250 6.61 -13.49 -21.58
CA VAL A 250 7.70 -14.43 -21.89
C VAL A 250 7.53 -15.12 -23.26
N ASP A 251 6.68 -14.56 -24.12
CA ASP A 251 6.32 -15.04 -25.47
C ASP A 251 5.67 -16.44 -25.49
N LEU A 252 4.97 -16.82 -24.43
CA LEU A 252 4.19 -18.05 -24.38
C LEU A 252 2.72 -17.75 -24.66
N LYS A 253 2.21 -18.38 -25.72
CA LYS A 253 0.77 -18.42 -26.03
C LYS A 253 0.29 -19.83 -25.79
N VAL A 254 -0.48 -20.02 -24.73
CA VAL A 254 -1.04 -21.31 -24.36
C VAL A 254 -2.54 -21.19 -24.22
N ASP A 255 -3.23 -22.23 -24.66
CA ASP A 255 -4.68 -22.32 -24.62
C ASP A 255 -5.11 -23.19 -23.43
N ILE A 256 -4.89 -22.70 -22.21
CA ILE A 256 -5.28 -23.40 -20.98
C ILE A 256 -6.62 -22.92 -20.42
N PHE A 257 -7.27 -21.97 -21.10
CA PHE A 257 -8.23 -21.07 -20.46
C PHE A 257 -9.69 -21.27 -20.88
N ASP A 258 -9.92 -21.99 -21.98
CA ASP A 258 -11.27 -22.29 -22.46
C ASP A 258 -12.06 -23.24 -21.53
N ASP A 259 -11.36 -24.06 -20.73
CA ASP A 259 -11.96 -25.07 -19.84
C ASP A 259 -11.82 -24.76 -18.33
N VAL A 260 -11.43 -23.54 -17.97
CA VAL A 260 -11.24 -23.15 -16.55
C VAL A 260 -12.59 -22.91 -15.87
N LYS A 261 -12.89 -23.69 -14.84
CA LYS A 261 -14.12 -23.56 -14.04
C LYS A 261 -13.82 -22.97 -12.67
N PHE A 262 -14.71 -22.11 -12.19
CA PHE A 262 -14.62 -21.53 -10.85
C PHE A 262 -15.85 -21.90 -10.04
N THR A 263 -15.62 -22.15 -8.75
CA THR A 263 -16.66 -22.29 -7.73
C THR A 263 -16.69 -21.06 -6.84
N VAL A 264 -17.86 -20.75 -6.31
CA VAL A 264 -18.08 -19.62 -5.42
C VAL A 264 -18.13 -20.14 -3.98
N LYS A 265 -17.34 -19.55 -3.07
CA LYS A 265 -17.37 -19.91 -1.64
C LYS A 265 -17.38 -18.67 -0.76
N GLU A 266 -18.03 -18.79 0.40
CA GLU A 266 -17.99 -17.79 1.45
C GLU A 266 -16.70 -17.95 2.28
N VAL A 267 -15.97 -16.87 2.48
CA VAL A 267 -14.71 -16.83 3.25
C VAL A 267 -14.64 -15.55 4.08
N TYR A 268 -13.63 -15.44 4.94
CA TYR A 268 -13.43 -14.23 5.75
C TYR A 268 -12.35 -13.31 5.18
N GLY A 269 -11.34 -13.86 4.51
CA GLY A 269 -10.17 -13.10 4.04
C GLY A 269 -9.27 -12.57 5.16
N ASP A 270 -8.12 -12.04 4.78
CA ASP A 270 -7.09 -11.52 5.70
C ASP A 270 -7.57 -10.39 6.64
N LEU A 271 -8.54 -9.58 6.20
CA LEU A 271 -9.04 -8.42 6.94
C LEU A 271 -10.36 -8.71 7.65
N GLY A 272 -11.20 -9.60 7.11
CA GLY A 272 -12.55 -9.83 7.65
C GLY A 272 -12.57 -10.33 9.09
N HIS A 273 -11.61 -11.18 9.47
CA HIS A 273 -11.45 -11.64 10.86
C HIS A 273 -10.86 -10.59 11.80
N LYS A 274 -10.30 -9.49 11.29
CA LYS A 274 -9.65 -8.44 12.09
C LYS A 274 -10.61 -7.33 12.52
N VAL A 275 -11.88 -7.40 12.10
CA VAL A 275 -12.90 -6.40 12.41
C VAL A 275 -14.02 -7.00 13.25
N SER A 276 -14.69 -6.14 14.02
CA SER A 276 -15.92 -6.47 14.77
C SER A 276 -17.07 -5.56 14.30
N PRO A 277 -18.23 -6.11 13.88
CA PRO A 277 -18.45 -7.54 13.63
C PRO A 277 -17.55 -8.07 12.52
N VAL A 278 -17.30 -9.38 12.53
CA VAL A 278 -16.51 -10.07 11.51
C VAL A 278 -17.20 -9.91 10.15
N VAL A 279 -16.42 -9.56 9.13
CA VAL A 279 -16.92 -9.43 7.75
C VAL A 279 -16.56 -10.69 6.97
N LYS A 280 -17.53 -11.19 6.21
CA LYS A 280 -17.34 -12.29 5.26
C LYS A 280 -17.39 -11.75 3.83
N SER A 281 -16.76 -12.48 2.93
CA SER A 281 -16.72 -12.21 1.51
C SER A 281 -17.09 -13.45 0.71
N VAL A 282 -17.47 -13.22 -0.54
CA VAL A 282 -17.70 -14.28 -1.51
C VAL A 282 -16.54 -14.25 -2.50
N ARG A 283 -15.90 -15.40 -2.71
CA ARG A 283 -14.67 -15.51 -3.51
C ARG A 283 -14.79 -16.62 -4.56
N LEU A 284 -14.21 -16.38 -5.73
CA LEU A 284 -14.00 -17.40 -6.75
C LEU A 284 -12.78 -18.25 -6.43
N PHE A 285 -12.98 -19.56 -6.43
CA PHE A 285 -11.96 -20.58 -6.31
C PHE A 285 -11.90 -21.39 -7.60
N LEU A 286 -10.70 -21.63 -8.10
CA LEU A 286 -10.50 -22.55 -9.22
C LEU A 286 -11.00 -23.94 -8.83
N ASP A 287 -11.87 -24.50 -9.66
CA ASP A 287 -12.26 -25.91 -9.63
C ASP A 287 -11.18 -26.70 -10.36
N ASP A 288 -10.19 -27.17 -9.59
CA ASP A 288 -9.01 -27.85 -10.13
C ASP A 288 -9.05 -29.33 -9.76
N ASP A 289 -8.96 -30.19 -10.77
CA ASP A 289 -8.69 -31.60 -10.56
C ASP A 289 -7.19 -31.79 -10.37
N GLU A 290 -6.78 -31.89 -9.11
CA GLU A 290 -5.38 -32.10 -8.75
C GLU A 290 -4.92 -33.57 -8.90
N SER A 291 -5.76 -34.45 -9.45
CA SER A 291 -5.41 -35.86 -9.64
C SER A 291 -4.22 -36.01 -10.60
N GLY A 292 -3.23 -36.80 -10.17
CA GLY A 292 -1.99 -37.02 -10.94
C GLY A 292 -0.86 -35.99 -10.70
N LEU A 293 -1.10 -34.93 -9.91
CA LEU A 293 -0.02 -34.02 -9.51
C LEU A 293 0.84 -34.64 -8.39
N ILE A 294 2.15 -34.65 -8.57
CA ILE A 294 3.08 -34.97 -7.47
C ILE A 294 3.50 -33.66 -6.81
N ARG A 295 3.22 -33.53 -5.51
CA ARG A 295 3.51 -32.33 -4.73
C ARG A 295 4.45 -32.62 -3.58
N THR A 296 5.43 -31.75 -3.41
CA THR A 296 6.26 -31.70 -2.20
C THR A 296 6.19 -30.31 -1.60
N ASP A 297 6.16 -30.25 -0.26
CA ASP A 297 6.19 -29.03 0.52
C ASP A 297 7.19 -29.25 1.66
N ASN A 298 8.09 -28.30 1.87
CA ASN A 298 9.07 -28.40 2.95
C ASN A 298 8.49 -28.05 4.34
N GLY A 299 7.22 -27.64 4.42
CA GLY A 299 6.51 -27.32 5.64
C GLY A 299 6.92 -26.01 6.31
N VAL A 300 7.85 -25.25 5.72
CA VAL A 300 8.29 -23.96 6.25
C VAL A 300 7.21 -22.92 6.00
N VAL A 301 6.91 -22.07 6.99
CA VAL A 301 5.92 -21.00 6.86
C VAL A 301 6.61 -19.72 6.37
N ASN A 302 6.00 -19.04 5.41
CA ASN A 302 6.53 -17.80 4.80
C ASN A 302 7.92 -18.00 4.17
N HIS A 303 8.92 -17.20 4.56
CA HIS A 303 10.23 -17.19 3.93
C HIS A 303 10.93 -18.54 4.01
N GLY A 304 11.46 -18.99 2.89
CA GLY A 304 12.04 -20.33 2.77
C GLY A 304 11.00 -21.43 2.55
N ASN A 305 9.69 -21.13 2.54
CA ASN A 305 8.69 -22.07 2.05
C ASN A 305 9.02 -22.42 0.61
N MET A 306 9.06 -23.73 0.34
CA MET A 306 9.33 -24.26 -0.97
C MET A 306 8.30 -25.32 -1.29
N LYS A 307 7.72 -25.20 -2.49
CA LYS A 307 6.81 -26.20 -3.04
C LYS A 307 7.29 -26.62 -4.41
N THR A 308 7.26 -27.93 -4.68
CA THR A 308 7.50 -28.45 -6.03
C THR A 308 6.25 -29.19 -6.49
N ILE A 309 5.84 -28.94 -7.72
CA ILE A 309 4.73 -29.61 -8.38
C ILE A 309 5.27 -30.21 -9.68
N LEU A 310 5.05 -31.51 -9.88
CA LEU A 310 5.29 -32.21 -11.13
C LEU A 310 3.94 -32.61 -11.74
N ASN A 311 3.75 -32.27 -13.02
CA ASN A 311 2.61 -32.68 -13.82
C ASN A 311 3.10 -33.24 -15.17
N ASP A 312 3.06 -34.55 -15.36
CA ASP A 312 3.45 -35.17 -16.63
C ASP A 312 2.43 -34.92 -17.77
N ASN A 313 1.24 -34.42 -17.45
CA ASN A 313 0.20 -34.04 -18.41
C ASN A 313 0.18 -32.53 -18.70
N SER A 314 1.23 -31.79 -18.34
CA SER A 314 1.33 -30.36 -18.63
C SER A 314 1.42 -30.08 -20.14
N LEU A 315 1.08 -28.86 -20.55
CA LEU A 315 1.20 -28.46 -21.96
C LEU A 315 2.65 -28.42 -22.46
N LEU A 316 3.58 -28.00 -21.59
CA LEU A 316 4.98 -27.82 -21.91
C LEU A 316 5.85 -28.72 -21.04
N ALA A 317 6.83 -29.37 -21.65
CA ALA A 317 7.89 -30.12 -20.97
C ALA A 317 9.00 -29.18 -20.44
N SER A 318 8.61 -28.03 -19.88
CA SER A 318 9.50 -26.97 -19.38
C SER A 318 9.38 -26.81 -17.86
N THR A 319 10.38 -26.15 -17.29
CA THR A 319 10.45 -25.86 -15.85
C THR A 319 10.24 -24.36 -15.58
N LEU A 320 9.31 -24.06 -14.66
CA LEU A 320 9.08 -22.72 -14.13
C LEU A 320 9.53 -22.64 -12.67
N VAL A 321 10.30 -21.61 -12.33
CA VAL A 321 10.56 -21.23 -10.93
C VAL A 321 9.88 -19.90 -10.61
N ILE A 322 9.13 -19.87 -9.51
CA ILE A 322 8.40 -18.72 -9.01
C ILE A 322 9.06 -18.22 -7.71
N TYR A 323 9.67 -17.04 -7.77
CA TYR A 323 10.26 -16.35 -6.63
C TYR A 323 9.30 -15.28 -6.13
N GLY A 324 8.44 -15.61 -5.16
CA GLY A 324 7.26 -14.81 -4.83
C GLY A 324 6.96 -14.65 -3.35
N GLY A 325 5.86 -13.95 -3.06
CA GLY A 325 5.24 -13.86 -1.74
C GLY A 325 4.01 -14.77 -1.61
N SER A 326 3.13 -14.48 -0.64
CA SER A 326 1.87 -15.19 -0.44
C SER A 326 0.97 -15.21 -1.70
N SER A 327 0.85 -14.09 -2.42
CA SER A 327 0.01 -13.97 -3.62
C SER A 327 0.44 -14.87 -4.77
N ALA A 328 1.72 -15.25 -4.83
CA ALA A 328 2.23 -16.14 -5.86
C ALA A 328 1.71 -17.58 -5.74
N ASN A 329 1.21 -17.99 -4.57
CA ASN A 329 0.63 -19.31 -4.38
C ASN A 329 -0.59 -19.54 -5.29
N TYR A 330 -1.33 -18.48 -5.62
CA TYR A 330 -2.47 -18.56 -6.52
C TYR A 330 -2.07 -18.90 -7.96
N PHE A 331 -0.81 -18.70 -8.36
CA PHE A 331 -0.32 -19.11 -9.67
C PHE A 331 -0.10 -20.60 -9.80
N LEU A 332 0.11 -21.34 -8.70
CA LEU A 332 0.58 -22.73 -8.76
C LEU A 332 -0.37 -23.65 -9.51
N LYS A 333 -1.68 -23.42 -9.35
CA LYS A 333 -2.71 -24.21 -10.03
C LYS A 333 -2.61 -24.05 -11.55
N PHE A 334 -2.56 -22.81 -12.04
CA PHE A 334 -2.42 -22.50 -13.47
C PHE A 334 -1.06 -22.90 -14.03
N ALA A 335 0.00 -22.60 -13.28
CA ALA A 335 1.37 -22.94 -13.66
C ALA A 335 1.55 -24.45 -13.85
N SER A 336 0.96 -25.27 -12.97
CA SER A 336 1.07 -26.72 -13.07
C SER A 336 0.38 -27.31 -14.30
N ARG A 337 -0.59 -26.59 -14.91
CA ARG A 337 -1.20 -27.00 -16.18
C ARG A 337 -0.32 -26.67 -17.38
N VAL A 338 0.48 -25.60 -17.30
CA VAL A 338 1.36 -25.15 -18.38
C VAL A 338 2.70 -25.86 -18.35
N PHE A 339 3.36 -25.89 -17.20
CA PHE A 339 4.74 -26.33 -17.03
C PHE A 339 4.79 -27.68 -16.35
N ARG A 340 5.65 -28.57 -16.84
CA ARG A 340 5.83 -29.90 -16.28
C ARG A 340 6.32 -29.84 -14.85
N THR A 341 7.30 -28.97 -14.59
CA THR A 341 7.87 -28.78 -13.26
C THR A 341 7.67 -27.35 -12.83
N VAL A 342 6.98 -27.15 -11.70
CA VAL A 342 6.79 -25.84 -11.09
C VAL A 342 7.44 -25.84 -9.72
N ILE A 343 8.32 -24.88 -9.48
CA ILE A 343 8.95 -24.66 -8.19
C ILE A 343 8.47 -23.31 -7.68
N PHE A 344 7.87 -23.28 -6.50
CA PHE A 344 7.64 -22.06 -5.75
C PHE A 344 8.69 -21.94 -4.66
N TYR A 345 9.26 -20.75 -4.54
CA TYR A 345 10.11 -20.38 -3.43
C TYR A 345 9.70 -19.01 -2.88
N HIS A 346 9.40 -18.97 -1.59
CA HIS A 346 9.00 -17.75 -0.92
C HIS A 346 10.22 -16.90 -0.59
N SER A 347 10.66 -16.11 -1.58
CA SER A 347 11.78 -15.18 -1.48
C SER A 347 11.41 -13.74 -1.86
N THR A 348 10.13 -13.48 -2.19
CA THR A 348 9.63 -12.14 -2.54
C THR A 348 10.47 -11.43 -3.60
N GLY A 349 10.93 -12.17 -4.62
CA GLY A 349 11.68 -11.62 -5.74
C GLY A 349 13.20 -11.86 -5.74
N SER A 350 13.78 -12.46 -4.67
CA SER A 350 15.20 -12.81 -4.66
C SER A 350 15.46 -14.18 -5.30
N ILE A 351 16.49 -14.28 -6.13
CA ILE A 351 16.93 -15.56 -6.71
C ILE A 351 17.71 -16.36 -5.67
N ASP A 352 17.28 -17.59 -5.45
CA ASP A 352 18.08 -18.60 -4.76
C ASP A 352 18.89 -19.39 -5.79
N LYS A 353 20.22 -19.26 -5.73
CA LYS A 353 21.14 -19.81 -6.76
C LYS A 353 21.20 -21.33 -6.71
N ASP A 354 21.01 -21.93 -5.54
CA ASP A 354 21.01 -23.39 -5.39
C ASP A 354 19.75 -23.97 -5.99
N ILE A 355 18.60 -23.34 -5.76
CA ILE A 355 17.35 -23.71 -6.44
C ILE A 355 17.48 -23.51 -7.95
N PHE A 356 18.01 -22.36 -8.39
CA PHE A 356 18.17 -22.09 -9.81
C PHE A 356 19.06 -23.15 -10.49
N THR A 357 20.21 -23.46 -9.89
CA THR A 357 21.16 -24.44 -10.42
C THR A 357 20.59 -25.86 -10.40
N LYS A 358 19.89 -26.23 -9.33
CA LYS A 358 19.31 -27.57 -9.17
C LYS A 358 18.23 -27.87 -10.20
N TYR A 359 17.37 -26.89 -10.48
CA TYR A 359 16.21 -27.10 -11.36
C TYR A 359 16.41 -26.60 -12.79
N ASN A 360 17.45 -25.78 -13.03
CA ASN A 360 17.80 -25.23 -14.33
C ASN A 360 16.57 -24.76 -15.13
N PRO A 361 15.81 -23.77 -14.61
CA PRO A 361 14.52 -23.42 -15.17
C PRO A 361 14.62 -22.76 -16.55
N ASP A 362 13.62 -23.00 -17.39
CA ASP A 362 13.46 -22.31 -18.67
C ASP A 362 12.82 -20.92 -18.47
N TYR A 363 11.97 -20.82 -17.44
CA TYR A 363 11.17 -19.64 -17.12
C TYR A 363 11.28 -19.28 -15.64
N VAL A 364 11.31 -17.97 -15.37
CA VAL A 364 11.29 -17.42 -14.01
C VAL A 364 10.15 -16.40 -13.88
N LEU A 365 9.38 -16.51 -12.80
CA LEU A 365 8.34 -15.55 -12.42
C LEU A 365 8.72 -14.93 -11.08
N PHE A 366 9.06 -13.65 -11.07
CA PHE A 366 9.19 -12.89 -9.83
C PHE A 366 7.83 -12.31 -9.47
N GLN A 367 7.39 -12.46 -8.23
CA GLN A 367 6.10 -11.90 -7.78
C GLN A 367 6.29 -11.04 -6.54
N SER A 368 5.78 -9.81 -6.60
CA SER A 368 5.66 -8.93 -5.44
C SER A 368 4.30 -8.24 -5.40
N ASN A 369 3.88 -7.81 -4.21
CA ASN A 369 2.70 -6.96 -4.07
C ASN A 369 3.15 -5.50 -4.15
N GLN A 370 2.32 -4.63 -4.72
CA GLN A 370 2.63 -3.21 -4.89
C GLN A 370 3.10 -2.53 -3.59
N ARG A 371 2.53 -2.90 -2.44
CA ARG A 371 2.96 -2.38 -1.13
C ARG A 371 4.43 -2.66 -0.78
N PHE A 372 5.05 -3.68 -1.34
CA PHE A 372 6.45 -4.03 -1.06
C PHE A 372 7.44 -3.29 -1.95
N LEU A 373 6.99 -2.37 -2.81
CA LEU A 373 7.86 -1.65 -3.74
C LEU A 373 8.66 -0.51 -3.10
N VAL A 374 8.50 -0.25 -1.80
CA VAL A 374 9.26 0.76 -1.03
C VAL A 374 10.77 0.50 -1.02
N ARG A 375 11.22 -0.71 -1.35
CA ARG A 375 12.62 -1.06 -1.58
C ARG A 375 12.71 -2.30 -2.46
N PRO A 376 13.75 -2.47 -3.27
CA PRO A 376 13.98 -3.73 -3.97
C PRO A 376 14.31 -4.85 -2.97
N PRO A 377 13.99 -6.11 -3.29
CA PRO A 377 14.59 -7.25 -2.61
C PRO A 377 16.09 -7.34 -2.96
N ALA A 378 16.85 -8.13 -2.20
CA ALA A 378 18.19 -8.50 -2.63
C ALA A 378 18.08 -9.30 -3.96
N PRO A 379 18.98 -9.10 -4.96
CA PRO A 379 18.92 -9.87 -6.20
C PRO A 379 19.09 -11.37 -5.96
N PHE A 380 19.94 -11.72 -4.98
CA PHE A 380 20.27 -13.10 -4.62
C PHE A 380 20.04 -13.34 -3.14
N ARG A 381 19.69 -14.58 -2.78
CA ARG A 381 19.83 -15.11 -1.43
C ARG A 381 20.98 -16.12 -1.41
N ASP A 382 21.71 -16.08 -0.29
CA ASP A 382 22.71 -17.07 0.07
C ASP A 382 22.06 -18.29 0.73
#